data_AF-A0A655SFV1-F1
#
_entry.id   AF-A0A655SFV1-F1
#
_cell.length_a   1.000
_cell.length_b   1.000
_cell.length_c   1.000
_cell.angle_alpha   90.00
_cell.angle_beta   90.00
_cell.angle_gamma   90.00
#
_symmetry.space_group_name_H-M   'P 1'
#
loop_
_entity.id
_entity.type
_entity.pdbx_description
1 polymer ?
#
loop_
_entity_poly.entity_id
_entity_poly.type
_entity_poly.pdbx_seq_one_letter_code
_entity_poly.pdbx_strand_id
1 'polypeptide(L)'
;MTPKGNISYAKADRLFRFYMTLCDRGYQELKAHSSKATLHRNMRDLMAIGFSKADLQNLSEGERMPLAQVLNFNFDNQRPANYVEPVSPTAHIQDMSHLAVAYGVSKRLAHELGLAEDPIHNLKEKLGLKDDIDIDALIEGQSIPISPRRALSLVIWPDGEMILTEHDITPDLFTGGVNPVNHRNRKAANQPRG
;
A
#
# COMPACT_ATOMS: atom_id res chain seq x y z
N MET A 1 56.06 -30.00 -4.82
CA MET A 1 57.14 -30.32 -5.78
C MET A 1 57.92 -31.50 -5.27
N THR A 2 58.37 -32.41 -6.13
CA THR A 2 59.24 -33.53 -5.73
C THR A 2 60.64 -33.00 -5.40
N PRO A 3 61.48 -33.76 -4.70
CA PRO A 3 62.88 -33.38 -4.43
C PRO A 3 63.70 -33.07 -5.70
N LYS A 4 63.21 -33.46 -6.89
CA LYS A 4 63.81 -33.20 -8.20
C LYS A 4 63.22 -31.98 -8.93
N GLY A 5 62.36 -31.19 -8.29
CA GLY A 5 61.75 -29.98 -8.88
C GLY A 5 60.52 -30.24 -9.77
N ASN A 6 60.13 -31.50 -9.97
CA ASN A 6 58.94 -31.81 -10.78
C ASN A 6 57.65 -31.57 -9.99
N ILE A 7 56.59 -31.13 -10.69
CA ILE A 7 55.24 -31.07 -10.13
C ILE A 7 54.75 -32.50 -9.93
N SER A 8 54.28 -32.82 -8.72
CA SER A 8 53.74 -34.14 -8.40
C SER A 8 52.22 -34.10 -8.42
N TYR A 9 51.61 -34.86 -9.32
CA TYR A 9 50.16 -35.03 -9.42
C TYR A 9 49.62 -36.17 -8.56
N ALA A 10 50.49 -36.96 -7.93
CA ALA A 10 50.08 -38.13 -7.15
C ALA A 10 49.09 -37.81 -6.02
N LYS A 11 49.20 -36.62 -5.40
CA LYS A 11 48.23 -36.17 -4.39
C LYS A 11 46.87 -35.85 -5.03
N ALA A 12 46.88 -35.17 -6.17
CA ALA A 12 45.67 -34.82 -6.91
C ALA A 12 44.95 -36.08 -7.41
N ASP A 13 45.67 -37.02 -8.01
CA ASP A 13 45.10 -38.29 -8.48
C ASP A 13 44.48 -39.11 -7.34
N ARG A 14 45.16 -39.18 -6.19
CA ARG A 14 44.61 -39.86 -5.01
C ARG A 14 43.32 -39.20 -4.53
N LEU A 15 43.29 -37.87 -4.52
CA LEU A 15 42.12 -37.10 -4.08
C LEU A 15 40.96 -37.24 -5.08
N PHE A 16 41.24 -37.22 -6.37
CA PHE A 16 40.27 -37.42 -7.44
C PHE A 16 39.64 -38.81 -7.39
N ARG A 17 40.46 -39.87 -7.21
CA ARG A 17 39.94 -41.24 -7.01
C ARG A 17 39.04 -41.34 -5.78
N PHE A 18 39.43 -40.68 -4.69
CA PHE A 18 38.61 -40.63 -3.47
C PHE A 18 37.26 -39.93 -3.73
N TYR A 19 37.27 -38.79 -4.43
CA TYR A 19 36.05 -38.09 -4.83
C TYR A 19 35.15 -38.97 -5.73
N MET A 20 35.71 -39.63 -6.74
CA MET A 20 34.93 -40.55 -7.59
C MET A 20 34.30 -41.69 -6.77
N THR A 21 35.04 -42.26 -5.82
CA THR A 21 34.49 -43.30 -4.93
C THR A 21 33.39 -42.75 -4.02
N LEU A 22 33.49 -41.48 -3.62
CA LEU A 22 32.50 -40.80 -2.80
C LEU A 22 31.19 -40.55 -3.57
N CYS A 23 31.27 -40.20 -4.85
CA CYS A 23 30.11 -40.09 -5.73
C CYS A 23 29.43 -41.46 -5.93
N ASP A 24 30.21 -42.51 -6.12
CA ASP A 24 29.71 -43.84 -6.50
C ASP A 24 29.07 -44.61 -5.32
N ARG A 25 29.72 -44.55 -4.14
CA ARG A 25 29.31 -45.34 -2.95
C ARG A 25 28.66 -44.52 -1.85
N GLY A 26 28.85 -43.21 -1.87
CA GLY A 26 28.38 -42.32 -0.80
C GLY A 26 29.26 -42.31 0.45
N TYR A 27 29.02 -41.32 1.30
CA TYR A 27 29.84 -41.03 2.47
C TYR A 27 29.74 -42.10 3.56
N GLN A 28 28.56 -42.68 3.79
CA GLN A 28 28.35 -43.64 4.88
C GLN A 28 29.12 -44.95 4.64
N GLU A 29 29.06 -45.47 3.42
CA GLU A 29 29.83 -46.64 2.98
C GLU A 29 31.34 -46.42 3.12
N LEU A 30 31.82 -45.26 2.65
CA LEU A 30 33.23 -44.90 2.80
C LEU A 30 33.66 -44.78 4.26
N LYS A 31 32.79 -44.25 5.12
CA LYS A 31 33.06 -44.14 6.56
C LYS A 31 33.15 -45.51 7.23
N ALA A 32 32.39 -46.50 6.76
CA ALA A 32 32.45 -47.87 7.27
C ALA A 32 33.73 -48.60 6.82
N HIS A 33 34.16 -48.39 5.57
CA HIS A 33 35.26 -49.16 4.96
C HIS A 33 36.64 -48.48 5.00
N SER A 34 36.73 -47.18 5.27
CA SER A 34 37.99 -46.45 5.33
C SER A 34 38.40 -46.09 6.75
N SER A 35 39.70 -45.98 7.00
CA SER A 35 40.18 -45.54 8.30
C SER A 35 39.81 -44.08 8.57
N LYS A 36 39.40 -43.79 9.81
CA LYS A 36 38.96 -42.44 10.24
C LYS A 36 39.97 -41.34 9.89
N ALA A 37 41.27 -41.63 10.05
CA ALA A 37 42.34 -40.70 9.72
C ALA A 37 42.43 -40.41 8.21
N THR A 38 42.30 -41.43 7.36
CA THR A 38 42.36 -41.28 5.90
C THR A 38 41.16 -40.51 5.38
N LEU A 39 39.96 -40.87 5.86
CA LEU A 39 38.72 -40.18 5.52
C LEU A 39 38.80 -38.70 5.87
N HIS A 40 39.19 -38.39 7.10
CA HIS A 40 39.28 -37.01 7.58
C HIS A 40 40.30 -36.19 6.78
N ARG A 41 41.46 -36.77 6.46
CA ARG A 41 42.49 -36.10 5.67
C ARG A 41 42.01 -35.78 4.25
N ASN A 42 41.38 -36.74 3.57
CA ASN A 42 40.88 -36.53 2.21
C ASN A 42 39.70 -35.53 2.19
N MET A 43 38.78 -35.62 3.16
CA MET A 43 37.70 -34.64 3.32
C MET A 43 38.25 -33.24 3.56
N ARG A 44 39.29 -33.09 4.40
CA ARG A 44 39.94 -31.79 4.63
C ARG A 44 40.59 -31.24 3.36
N ASP A 45 41.25 -32.11 2.59
CA ASP A 45 41.87 -31.72 1.32
C ASP A 45 40.79 -31.30 0.29
N LEU A 46 39.62 -31.95 0.23
CA LEU A 46 38.49 -31.53 -0.62
C LEU A 46 37.84 -30.22 -0.15
N MET A 47 37.67 -30.03 1.15
CA MET A 47 37.15 -28.77 1.70
C MET A 47 38.09 -27.60 1.41
N ALA A 48 39.40 -27.82 1.43
CA ALA A 48 40.39 -26.81 1.05
C ALA A 48 40.32 -26.38 -0.42
N ILE A 49 39.72 -27.21 -1.30
CA ILE A 49 39.48 -26.88 -2.71
C ILE A 49 38.22 -26.02 -2.88
N GLY A 50 37.30 -26.03 -1.91
CA GLY A 50 36.09 -25.21 -1.92
C GLY A 50 34.78 -25.98 -1.73
N PHE A 51 34.82 -27.31 -1.57
CA PHE A 51 33.62 -28.08 -1.29
C PHE A 51 33.15 -27.90 0.16
N SER A 52 31.85 -27.76 0.40
CA SER A 52 31.33 -27.77 1.77
C SER A 52 31.29 -29.19 2.32
N LYS A 53 31.42 -29.31 3.64
CA LYS A 53 31.34 -30.61 4.32
C LYS A 53 29.98 -31.28 4.12
N ALA A 54 28.89 -30.49 4.13
CA ALA A 54 27.54 -30.99 3.96
C ALA A 54 27.35 -31.55 2.54
N ASP A 55 27.86 -30.87 1.52
CA ASP A 55 27.77 -31.33 0.12
C ASP A 55 28.50 -32.66 -0.06
N LEU A 56 29.71 -32.78 0.49
CA LEU A 56 30.49 -34.02 0.43
C LEU A 56 29.84 -35.19 1.18
N GLN A 57 29.07 -34.92 2.24
CA GLN A 57 28.38 -35.97 3.00
C GLN A 57 27.10 -36.45 2.32
N ASN A 58 26.44 -35.57 1.57
CA ASN A 58 25.17 -35.85 0.89
C ASN A 58 25.34 -36.09 -0.62
N LEU A 59 26.58 -36.28 -1.08
CA LEU A 59 26.92 -36.37 -2.51
C LEU A 59 26.28 -37.57 -3.22
N SER A 60 25.91 -38.62 -2.48
CA SER A 60 25.18 -39.78 -3.01
C SER A 60 23.74 -39.49 -3.42
N GLU A 61 23.17 -38.37 -2.98
CA GLU A 61 21.81 -37.94 -3.32
C GLU A 61 21.76 -37.06 -4.58
N GLY A 62 22.86 -36.99 -5.34
CA GLY A 62 23.02 -36.17 -6.54
C GLY A 62 23.85 -34.90 -6.30
N GLU A 63 24.39 -34.34 -7.38
CA GLU A 63 25.14 -33.08 -7.33
C GLU A 63 24.21 -31.93 -6.94
N ARG A 64 24.34 -31.44 -5.70
CA ARG A 64 23.65 -30.24 -5.24
C ARG A 64 24.57 -29.06 -5.47
N MET A 65 24.35 -28.35 -6.57
CA MET A 65 24.94 -27.02 -6.74
C MET A 65 24.39 -26.12 -5.62
N PRO A 66 25.24 -25.53 -4.75
CA PRO A 66 24.75 -24.56 -3.79
C PRO A 66 24.08 -23.44 -4.59
N LEU A 67 22.80 -23.18 -4.29
CA LEU A 67 22.12 -21.98 -4.77
C LEU A 67 22.89 -20.82 -4.15
N ALA A 68 23.84 -20.27 -4.89
CA ALA A 68 24.57 -19.09 -4.45
C ALA A 68 23.52 -17.99 -4.27
N GLN A 69 23.31 -17.56 -3.04
CA GLN A 69 22.48 -16.40 -2.76
C GLN A 69 23.29 -15.17 -3.20
N VAL A 70 23.13 -14.80 -4.48
CA VAL A 70 23.88 -13.72 -5.13
C VAL A 70 23.54 -12.35 -4.53
N LEU A 71 22.37 -12.23 -3.89
CA LEU A 71 21.83 -10.96 -3.41
C LEU A 71 21.45 -11.05 -1.94
N ASN A 72 22.07 -10.21 -1.13
CA ASN A 72 21.71 -10.01 0.26
C ASN A 72 20.95 -8.67 0.34
N PHE A 73 19.64 -8.74 0.61
CA PHE A 73 18.79 -7.56 0.67
C PHE A 73 18.80 -6.99 2.09
N ASN A 74 19.32 -5.77 2.24
CA ASN A 74 19.18 -5.02 3.48
C ASN A 74 17.84 -4.29 3.47
N PHE A 75 16.87 -4.82 4.22
CA PHE A 75 15.54 -4.22 4.34
C PHE A 75 15.49 -3.01 5.28
N ASP A 76 16.51 -2.79 6.11
CA ASP A 76 16.55 -1.67 7.05
C ASP A 76 17.00 -0.38 6.34
N ASN A 77 17.91 -0.48 5.38
CA ASN A 77 18.47 0.65 4.62
C ASN A 77 18.13 0.58 3.14
N GLN A 78 16.84 0.52 2.81
CA GLN A 78 16.35 0.46 1.41
C GLN A 78 16.39 1.82 0.68
N ARG A 79 16.56 2.91 1.43
CA ARG A 79 16.43 4.28 0.92
C ARG A 79 17.81 4.95 0.85
N PRO A 80 18.12 5.72 -0.21
CA PRO A 80 19.31 6.57 -0.27
C PRO A 80 19.38 7.54 0.92
N ALA A 81 20.60 7.94 1.33
CA ALA A 81 20.79 8.85 2.48
C ALA A 81 20.09 10.21 2.32
N ASN A 82 19.81 10.63 1.09
CA ASN A 82 19.10 11.86 0.76
C ASN A 82 17.59 11.68 0.51
N TYR A 83 17.04 10.50 0.78
CA TYR A 83 15.62 10.24 0.61
C TYR A 83 14.80 10.93 1.70
N VAL A 84 13.90 11.81 1.29
CA VAL A 84 12.87 12.40 2.16
C VAL A 84 11.54 11.74 1.80
N GLU A 85 10.89 11.13 2.79
CA GLU A 85 9.59 10.50 2.57
C GLU A 85 8.54 11.57 2.23
N PRO A 86 7.79 11.42 1.12
CA PRO A 86 6.74 12.37 0.79
C PRO A 86 5.64 12.30 1.85
N VAL A 87 5.34 13.46 2.45
CA VAL A 87 4.19 13.59 3.34
C VAL A 87 2.94 13.59 2.48
N SER A 88 1.96 12.74 2.81
CA SER A 88 0.71 12.75 2.08
C SER A 88 0.02 14.10 2.26
N PRO A 89 -0.62 14.66 1.21
CA PRO A 89 -1.36 15.91 1.33
C PRO A 89 -2.44 15.87 2.41
N THR A 90 -2.93 14.67 2.75
CA THR A 90 -3.98 14.45 3.74
C THR A 90 -3.45 14.02 5.12
N ALA A 91 -2.13 14.02 5.36
CA ALA A 91 -1.54 13.54 6.63
C ALA A 91 -2.02 14.34 7.86
N HIS A 92 -2.44 15.59 7.66
CA HIS A 92 -2.93 16.48 8.71
C HIS A 92 -4.45 16.33 8.97
N ILE A 93 -5.14 15.52 8.16
CA ILE A 93 -6.59 15.37 8.23
C ILE A 93 -6.90 14.20 9.14
N GLN A 94 -7.36 14.51 10.36
CA GLN A 94 -7.77 13.50 11.34
C GLN A 94 -9.19 12.99 11.11
N ASP A 95 -9.98 13.70 10.29
CA ASP A 95 -11.35 13.32 9.99
C ASP A 95 -11.41 12.20 8.95
N MET A 96 -11.83 11.02 9.41
CA MET A 96 -11.98 9.83 8.60
C MET A 96 -13.05 9.99 7.51
N SER A 97 -14.03 10.88 7.75
CA SER A 97 -15.11 11.21 6.80
C SER A 97 -14.54 11.89 5.55
N HIS A 98 -13.66 12.88 5.73
CA HIS A 98 -12.98 13.57 4.65
C HIS A 98 -12.14 12.63 3.79
N LEU A 99 -11.44 11.67 4.40
CA LEU A 99 -10.67 10.66 3.66
C LEU A 99 -11.60 9.75 2.83
N ALA A 100 -12.71 9.30 3.40
CA ALA A 100 -13.68 8.46 2.68
C ALA A 100 -14.27 9.17 1.44
N VAL A 101 -14.50 10.48 1.53
CA VAL A 101 -14.96 11.31 0.40
C VAL A 101 -13.84 11.53 -0.62
N ALA A 102 -12.65 11.94 -0.18
CA ALA A 102 -11.51 12.23 -1.07
C ALA A 102 -11.08 11.01 -1.91
N TYR A 103 -11.20 9.80 -1.34
CA TYR A 103 -10.88 8.56 -2.03
C TYR A 103 -12.11 7.89 -2.70
N GLY A 104 -13.30 8.51 -2.65
CA GLY A 104 -14.53 7.99 -3.26
C GLY A 104 -15.00 6.66 -2.66
N VAL A 105 -14.56 6.33 -1.44
CA VAL A 105 -14.83 5.05 -0.77
C VAL A 105 -16.15 5.11 0.01
N SER A 106 -16.68 6.30 0.29
CA SER A 106 -17.92 6.53 1.04
C SER A 106 -19.06 5.60 0.60
N LYS A 107 -19.30 5.48 -0.71
CA LYS A 107 -20.37 4.64 -1.28
C LYS A 107 -20.15 3.14 -1.05
N ARG A 108 -18.90 2.67 -1.14
CA ARG A 108 -18.55 1.26 -0.89
C ARG A 108 -18.61 0.92 0.59
N LEU A 109 -18.09 1.82 1.43
CA LEU A 109 -18.10 1.67 2.88
C LEU A 109 -19.54 1.63 3.42
N ALA A 110 -20.44 2.46 2.89
CA ALA A 110 -21.86 2.44 3.25
C ALA A 110 -22.52 1.09 2.95
N HIS A 111 -22.26 0.52 1.76
CA HIS A 111 -22.76 -0.80 1.39
C HIS A 111 -22.19 -1.93 2.28
N GLU A 112 -20.89 -1.86 2.61
CA GLU A 112 -20.23 -2.88 3.44
C GLU A 112 -20.65 -2.81 4.92
N LEU A 113 -20.94 -1.61 5.43
CA LEU A 113 -21.50 -1.39 6.78
C LEU A 113 -23.00 -1.72 6.88
N GLY A 114 -23.63 -2.19 5.80
CA GLY A 114 -25.04 -2.57 5.79
C GLY A 114 -26.01 -1.39 5.86
N LEU A 115 -25.54 -0.17 5.56
CA LEU A 115 -26.43 0.96 5.29
C LEU A 115 -27.07 0.68 3.92
N ALA A 116 -28.24 0.04 3.93
CA ALA A 116 -28.92 -0.46 2.74
C ALA A 116 -29.32 0.62 1.72
N GLU A 117 -29.30 1.89 2.14
CA GLU A 117 -29.75 3.03 1.37
C GLU A 117 -28.65 4.10 1.28
N ASP A 118 -28.69 4.86 0.18
CA ASP A 118 -27.79 5.99 -0.04
C ASP A 118 -27.81 6.91 1.20
N PRO A 119 -26.65 7.23 1.81
CA PRO A 119 -26.60 8.12 2.98
C PRO A 119 -27.30 9.46 2.75
N ILE A 120 -27.34 9.94 1.49
CA ILE A 120 -28.08 11.15 1.12
C ILE A 120 -29.60 10.93 1.22
N HIS A 121 -30.09 9.75 0.84
CA HIS A 121 -31.51 9.41 0.96
C HIS A 121 -31.95 9.32 2.42
N ASN A 122 -31.16 8.65 3.27
CA ASN A 122 -31.41 8.61 4.72
C ASN A 122 -31.40 10.00 5.36
N LEU A 123 -30.51 10.88 4.91
CA LEU A 123 -30.47 12.26 5.37
C LEU A 123 -31.71 13.04 4.91
N LYS A 124 -32.15 12.86 3.65
CA LYS A 124 -33.40 13.44 3.14
C LYS A 124 -34.59 13.02 3.99
N GLU A 125 -34.73 11.73 4.26
CA GLU A 125 -35.83 11.19 5.07
C GLU A 125 -35.79 11.76 6.50
N LYS A 126 -34.63 11.74 7.15
CA LYS A 126 -34.47 12.30 8.51
C LYS A 126 -34.77 13.79 8.60
N LEU A 127 -34.46 14.54 7.55
CA LEU A 127 -34.74 15.98 7.47
C LEU A 127 -36.15 16.29 6.96
N GLY A 128 -36.96 15.26 6.63
CA GLY A 128 -38.30 15.43 6.07
C GLY A 128 -38.31 16.10 4.69
N LEU A 129 -37.20 16.01 3.96
CA LEU A 129 -37.03 16.62 2.64
C LEU A 129 -37.63 15.72 1.57
N LYS A 130 -38.29 16.34 0.60
CA LYS A 130 -38.74 15.65 -0.62
C LYS A 130 -37.53 15.34 -1.53
N ASP A 131 -37.64 14.29 -2.34
CA ASP A 131 -36.55 13.83 -3.21
C ASP A 131 -36.08 14.88 -4.23
N ASP A 132 -36.94 15.83 -4.59
CA ASP A 132 -36.69 16.93 -5.54
C ASP A 132 -35.83 18.07 -4.97
N ILE A 133 -35.52 18.04 -3.66
CA ILE A 133 -34.67 19.05 -3.02
C ILE A 133 -33.20 18.65 -3.17
N ASP A 134 -32.40 19.58 -3.68
CA ASP A 134 -30.96 19.42 -3.86
C ASP A 134 -30.20 19.70 -2.55
N ILE A 135 -29.89 18.64 -1.78
CA ILE A 135 -29.22 18.79 -0.48
C ILE A 135 -27.86 19.48 -0.60
N ASP A 136 -27.15 19.27 -1.70
CA ASP A 136 -25.79 19.81 -1.87
C ASP A 136 -25.81 21.35 -1.79
N ALA A 137 -26.84 21.97 -2.37
CA ALA A 137 -27.04 23.42 -2.27
C ALA A 137 -27.29 23.91 -0.82
N LEU A 138 -27.98 23.13 0.02
CA LEU A 138 -28.16 23.46 1.45
C LEU A 138 -26.84 23.35 2.22
N ILE A 139 -26.04 22.31 1.93
CA ILE A 139 -24.72 22.11 2.56
C ILE A 139 -23.77 23.25 2.19
N GLU A 140 -23.86 23.76 0.96
CA GLU A 140 -23.12 24.93 0.48
C GLU A 140 -23.61 26.28 1.06
N GLY A 141 -24.65 26.25 1.90
CA GLY A 141 -25.23 27.44 2.53
C GLY A 141 -26.12 28.26 1.61
N GLN A 142 -26.58 27.68 0.50
CA GLN A 142 -27.55 28.31 -0.40
C GLN A 142 -28.97 28.05 0.09
N SER A 143 -29.86 29.04 -0.10
CA SER A 143 -31.28 28.89 0.15
C SER A 143 -31.96 28.23 -1.06
N ILE A 144 -32.72 27.16 -0.82
CA ILE A 144 -33.46 26.48 -1.88
C ILE A 144 -34.90 26.97 -1.89
N PRO A 145 -35.40 27.50 -3.01
CA PRO A 145 -36.77 27.94 -3.09
C PRO A 145 -37.74 26.75 -3.11
N ILE A 146 -38.71 26.76 -2.18
CA ILE A 146 -39.74 25.72 -2.05
C ILE A 146 -41.10 26.21 -2.58
N SER A 147 -41.29 27.53 -2.69
CA SER A 147 -42.44 28.17 -3.30
C SER A 147 -42.05 29.56 -3.82
N PRO A 148 -42.88 30.24 -4.64
CA PRO A 148 -42.53 31.56 -5.18
C PRO A 148 -42.19 32.63 -4.13
N ARG A 149 -42.59 32.45 -2.87
CA ARG A 149 -42.35 33.40 -1.79
C ARG A 149 -41.62 32.80 -0.58
N ARG A 150 -41.22 31.53 -0.63
CA ARG A 150 -40.55 30.86 0.51
C ARG A 150 -39.36 30.04 0.05
N ALA A 151 -38.31 30.09 0.84
CA ALA A 151 -37.12 29.29 0.67
C ALA A 151 -36.75 28.57 1.96
N LEU A 152 -35.96 27.53 1.79
CA LEU A 152 -35.44 26.66 2.82
C LEU A 152 -33.93 26.89 2.95
N SER A 153 -33.42 27.01 4.16
CA SER A 153 -31.98 27.16 4.41
C SER A 153 -31.54 26.29 5.58
N LEU A 154 -30.35 25.72 5.48
CA LEU A 154 -29.71 25.02 6.59
C LEU A 154 -28.91 26.02 7.46
N VAL A 155 -29.24 26.09 8.74
CA VAL A 155 -28.52 26.90 9.74
C VAL A 155 -27.65 25.96 10.57
N ILE A 156 -26.37 26.27 10.69
CA ILE A 156 -25.41 25.53 11.51
C ILE A 156 -24.95 26.46 12.63
N TRP A 157 -25.25 26.09 13.87
CA TRP A 157 -24.85 26.83 15.06
C TRP A 157 -23.41 26.53 15.47
N PRO A 158 -22.74 27.42 16.24
CA PRO A 158 -21.35 27.21 16.67
C PRO A 158 -21.11 25.97 17.53
N ASP A 159 -22.15 25.45 18.19
CA ASP A 159 -22.14 24.21 18.97
C ASP A 159 -22.35 22.95 18.12
N GLY A 160 -22.54 23.11 16.81
CA GLY A 160 -22.77 22.03 15.86
C GLY A 160 -24.24 21.62 15.71
N GLU A 161 -25.17 22.31 16.38
CA GLU A 161 -26.60 22.07 16.15
C GLU A 161 -26.99 22.54 14.74
N MET A 162 -27.74 21.72 14.01
CA MET A 162 -28.19 22.00 12.66
C MET A 162 -29.71 22.11 12.62
N ILE A 163 -30.22 23.21 12.10
CA ILE A 163 -31.66 23.47 12.00
C ILE A 163 -32.01 23.87 10.58
N LEU A 164 -32.99 23.19 10.01
CA LEU A 164 -33.58 23.54 8.73
C LEU A 164 -34.65 24.62 8.96
N THR A 165 -34.46 25.79 8.35
CA THR A 165 -35.32 26.96 8.57
C THR A 165 -35.98 27.42 7.28
N GLU A 166 -37.31 27.55 7.30
CA GLU A 166 -38.07 28.21 6.25
C GLU A 166 -38.09 29.73 6.46
N HIS A 167 -37.90 30.49 5.39
CA HIS A 167 -37.98 31.95 5.42
C HIS A 167 -38.60 32.51 4.15
N ASP A 168 -39.14 33.73 4.24
CA ASP A 168 -39.76 34.41 3.11
C ASP A 168 -38.70 34.99 2.17
N ILE A 169 -38.92 34.84 0.86
CA ILE A 169 -38.10 35.42 -0.21
C ILE A 169 -38.95 36.36 -1.07
N THR A 170 -38.30 37.38 -1.63
CA THR A 170 -38.96 38.27 -2.59
C THR A 170 -39.01 37.58 -3.96
N PRO A 171 -40.19 37.33 -4.54
CA PRO A 171 -40.30 36.72 -5.87
C PRO A 171 -39.71 37.64 -6.94
N ASP A 172 -39.05 37.07 -7.94
CA ASP A 172 -38.67 37.82 -9.12
C ASP A 172 -39.87 38.15 -9.99
N LEU A 173 -40.07 39.46 -10.21
CA LEU A 173 -41.19 40.01 -10.98
C LEU A 173 -41.15 39.67 -12.48
N PHE A 174 -40.04 39.11 -12.99
CA PHE A 174 -39.81 38.92 -14.43
C PHE A 174 -39.80 37.47 -14.93
N THR A 175 -39.59 36.48 -14.06
CA THR A 175 -39.43 35.08 -14.50
C THR A 175 -40.59 34.17 -14.13
N GLY A 176 -41.48 34.55 -13.21
CA GLY A 176 -42.59 33.68 -12.76
C GLY A 176 -42.13 32.29 -12.28
N GLY A 177 -40.82 32.12 -12.08
CA GLY A 177 -40.12 30.88 -11.84
C GLY A 177 -39.53 30.90 -10.45
N VAL A 178 -39.39 29.70 -9.89
CA VAL A 178 -39.08 29.44 -8.48
C VAL A 178 -37.66 29.91 -8.08
N ASN A 179 -36.82 30.38 -9.00
CA ASN A 179 -35.44 30.78 -8.69
C ASN A 179 -35.33 32.22 -8.16
N PRO A 180 -34.77 32.43 -6.94
CA PRO A 180 -34.54 33.77 -6.42
C PRO A 180 -33.31 34.45 -7.06
N VAL A 181 -33.46 35.71 -7.47
CA VAL A 181 -32.36 36.58 -7.90
C VAL A 181 -31.43 36.87 -6.72
N ASN A 182 -30.18 36.49 -6.92
CA ASN A 182 -29.10 36.69 -5.96
C ASN A 182 -28.72 38.19 -5.91
N HIS A 183 -29.23 38.92 -4.91
CA HIS A 183 -29.03 40.37 -4.77
C HIS A 183 -27.57 40.80 -4.47
N ARG A 184 -26.63 39.86 -4.26
CA ARG A 184 -25.22 40.18 -3.98
C ARG A 184 -24.50 40.91 -5.13
N ASN A 185 -24.96 40.79 -6.37
CA ASN A 185 -24.26 41.37 -7.53
C ASN A 185 -24.68 42.79 -7.96
N ARG A 186 -25.63 43.45 -7.28
CA ARG A 186 -26.06 44.81 -7.68
C ARG A 186 -25.26 45.98 -7.09
N LYS A 187 -24.35 45.75 -6.14
CA LYS A 187 -23.55 46.84 -5.55
C LYS A 187 -22.23 47.17 -6.28
N ALA A 188 -21.83 46.39 -7.29
CA ALA A 188 -20.58 46.63 -8.01
C ALA A 188 -20.73 47.48 -9.30
N ALA A 189 -21.96 47.83 -9.71
CA ALA A 189 -22.19 48.50 -11.00
C ALA A 189 -22.39 50.03 -10.95
N ASN A 190 -22.46 50.63 -9.74
CA ASN A 190 -22.60 52.08 -9.60
C ASN A 190 -21.48 52.66 -8.73
N GLN A 191 -20.29 52.80 -9.33
CA GLN A 191 -19.30 53.78 -8.87
C GLN A 191 -18.99 54.69 -10.06
N PRO A 192 -19.24 56.02 -9.97
CA PRO A 192 -18.98 56.92 -11.08
C PRO A 192 -17.47 56.97 -11.34
N ARG A 193 -17.08 56.85 -12.61
CA ARG A 193 -15.75 57.24 -13.06
C ARG A 193 -15.64 58.75 -12.88
N GLY A 194 -14.82 59.16 -11.92
CA GLY A 194 -14.33 60.51 -11.69
C GLY A 194 -12.90 60.41 -11.19
#